data_AF-A0AAU7ETT1-F1
#
_entry.id   AF-A0AAU7ETT1-F1
#
_cell.length_a   1.000
_cell.length_b   1.000
_cell.length_c   1.000
_cell.angle_alpha   90.00
_cell.angle_beta   90.00
_cell.angle_gamma   90.00
#
_symmetry.space_group_name_H-M   'P 1'
#
loop_
_entity.id
_entity.type
_entity.pdbx_description
1 polymer ?
#
loop_
_entity_poly.entity_id
_entity_poly.type
_entity_poly.pdbx_seq_one_letter_code
_entity_poly.pdbx_strand_id
1 'polypeptide(L)'
;MPLRPLVLLSLFSLLVACGSDAPKPQPPTPGPAPQQAQKKAKEAAELGPLPAHQRELSGTLQGVPTGAEVELALLVIDEKDRPQQLLASSSLIGNNQILPFHLRFNPEAFPAGARVELRGRASQSGQLILHLPSQTITQPTTQALGQLQFVKAP
;
A
#
# COMPACT_ATOMS: atom_id res chain seq x y z
N MET A 1 -38.45 -36.02 27.86
CA MET A 1 -37.37 -35.03 28.08
C MET A 1 -36.96 -34.39 26.74
N PRO A 2 -37.63 -33.33 26.26
CA PRO A 2 -37.15 -32.61 25.07
C PRO A 2 -36.33 -31.37 25.48
N LEU A 3 -35.02 -31.54 25.68
CA LEU A 3 -34.04 -30.46 25.95
C LEU A 3 -33.64 -29.66 24.68
N ARG A 4 -34.43 -29.76 23.60
CA ARG A 4 -34.12 -29.16 22.30
C ARG A 4 -34.39 -27.66 22.12
N PRO A 5 -35.25 -26.95 22.91
CA PRO A 5 -35.49 -25.53 22.64
C PRO A 5 -34.42 -24.60 23.23
N LEU A 6 -33.60 -25.09 24.17
CA LEU A 6 -32.66 -24.25 24.93
C LEU A 6 -31.35 -23.99 24.15
N VAL A 7 -31.01 -24.87 23.20
CA VAL A 7 -29.83 -24.70 22.34
C VAL A 7 -30.03 -23.62 21.27
N LEU A 8 -31.27 -23.38 20.82
CA LEU A 8 -31.56 -22.36 19.81
C LEU A 8 -31.53 -20.93 20.36
N LEU A 9 -31.78 -20.76 21.67
CA LEU A 9 -31.73 -19.45 22.33
C LEU A 9 -30.30 -18.94 22.57
N SER A 10 -29.29 -19.82 22.64
CA SER A 10 -27.90 -19.38 22.80
C SER A 10 -27.27 -18.86 21.50
N LEU A 11 -27.75 -19.32 20.32
CA LEU A 11 -27.23 -18.80 19.06
C LEU A 11 -27.70 -17.37 18.77
N PHE A 12 -28.85 -16.94 19.28
CA PHE A 12 -29.35 -15.58 19.08
C PHE A 12 -28.65 -14.53 19.95
N SER A 13 -28.11 -14.91 21.12
CA SER A 13 -27.38 -13.97 21.99
C SER A 13 -25.97 -13.64 21.48
N LEU A 14 -25.39 -14.47 20.61
CA LEU A 14 -24.09 -14.21 19.99
C LEU A 14 -24.15 -13.20 18.83
N LEU A 15 -25.33 -12.90 18.27
CA LEU A 15 -25.48 -11.95 17.15
C LEU A 15 -25.63 -10.48 17.57
N VAL A 16 -25.85 -10.17 18.85
CA VAL A 16 -26.09 -8.79 19.32
C VAL A 16 -24.79 -8.03 19.67
N ALA A 17 -23.62 -8.67 19.63
CA ALA A 17 -22.35 -8.06 20.03
C ALA A 17 -21.60 -7.31 18.90
N CYS A 18 -22.16 -7.18 17.69
CA CYS A 18 -21.51 -6.46 16.56
C CYS A 18 -22.12 -5.08 16.25
N GLY A 19 -22.70 -4.42 17.25
CA GLY A 19 -23.09 -3.00 17.15
C GLY A 19 -21.94 -2.09 17.59
N SER A 20 -20.87 -1.99 16.81
CA SER A 20 -19.82 -1.01 17.07
C SER A 20 -20.31 0.38 16.66
N ASP A 21 -20.57 1.22 17.67
CA ASP A 21 -20.86 2.65 17.53
C ASP A 21 -19.72 3.33 16.76
N ALA A 22 -20.01 3.87 15.58
CA ALA A 22 -19.03 4.58 14.77
C ALA A 22 -18.98 6.05 15.22
N PRO A 23 -17.80 6.57 15.65
CA PRO A 23 -17.67 7.98 15.99
C PRO A 23 -17.95 8.86 14.77
N LYS A 24 -18.79 9.86 14.98
CA LYS A 24 -19.22 10.86 13.99
C LYS A 24 -18.00 11.54 13.34
N PRO A 25 -17.86 11.57 12.01
CA PRO A 25 -16.74 12.24 11.36
C PRO A 25 -16.83 13.76 11.59
N GLN A 26 -15.88 14.31 12.33
CA GLN A 26 -15.62 15.74 12.33
C GLN A 26 -14.85 16.11 11.05
N PRO A 27 -15.22 17.19 10.34
CA PRO A 27 -14.49 17.63 9.16
C PRO A 27 -13.06 18.07 9.54
N PRO A 28 -12.02 17.61 8.84
CA PRO A 28 -10.64 17.95 9.18
C PRO A 28 -10.35 19.42 8.83
N THR A 29 -10.03 20.20 9.85
CA THR A 29 -9.37 21.50 9.73
C THR A 29 -8.00 21.31 9.05
N PRO A 30 -7.54 22.22 8.16
CA PRO A 30 -6.23 22.12 7.53
C PRO A 30 -5.12 22.39 8.57
N GLY A 31 -4.71 21.33 9.26
CA GLY A 31 -3.54 21.32 10.13
C GLY A 31 -2.30 20.82 9.39
N PRO A 32 -1.09 21.07 9.92
CA PRO A 32 0.13 20.46 9.39
C PRO A 32 -0.02 18.94 9.32
N ALA A 33 0.53 18.33 8.26
CA ALA A 33 0.41 16.89 8.01
C ALA A 33 0.72 16.09 9.30
N PRO A 34 -0.05 15.02 9.60
CA PRO A 34 0.12 14.26 10.84
C PRO A 34 1.59 13.87 11.05
N GLN A 35 2.11 14.01 12.27
CA GLN A 35 3.52 13.70 12.58
C GLN A 35 3.92 12.27 12.15
N GLN A 36 2.98 11.32 12.19
CA GLN A 36 3.16 9.97 11.65
C GLN A 36 3.41 9.95 10.13
N ALA A 37 2.76 10.83 9.37
CA ALA A 37 2.95 10.91 7.93
C ALA A 37 4.36 11.39 7.57
N GLN A 38 4.84 12.41 8.29
CA GLN A 38 6.20 12.90 8.15
C GLN A 38 7.23 11.85 8.58
N LYS A 39 6.96 11.11 9.65
CA LYS A 39 7.86 10.06 10.14
C LYS A 39 7.98 8.91 9.14
N LYS A 40 6.87 8.39 8.61
CA LYS A 40 6.89 7.27 7.66
C LYS A 40 7.47 7.65 6.30
N ALA A 41 7.23 8.89 5.84
CA ALA A 41 7.89 9.43 4.64
C ALA A 41 9.41 9.56 4.82
N LYS A 42 9.87 9.96 6.02
CA LYS A 42 11.30 10.01 6.35
C LYS A 42 11.91 8.61 6.50
N GLU A 43 11.23 7.69 7.18
CA GLU A 43 11.68 6.29 7.32
C GLU A 43 11.82 5.61 5.95
N ALA A 44 10.90 5.88 5.01
CA ALA A 44 11.02 5.39 3.63
C ALA A 44 12.20 6.03 2.88
N ALA A 45 12.60 7.25 3.20
CA ALA A 45 13.76 7.94 2.63
C ALA A 45 15.09 7.54 3.30
N GLU A 46 15.06 7.04 4.54
CA GLU A 46 16.25 6.76 5.38
C GLU A 46 16.39 5.28 5.71
N LEU A 47 16.37 4.40 4.70
CA LEU A 47 16.53 2.95 4.87
C LEU A 47 17.99 2.51 5.21
N GLY A 48 18.90 3.44 5.52
CA GLY A 48 20.33 3.16 5.73
C GLY A 48 21.06 2.75 4.44
N PRO A 49 22.30 2.24 4.50
CA PRO A 49 23.02 1.79 3.30
C PRO A 49 22.33 0.59 2.63
N LEU A 50 22.33 0.55 1.30
CA LEU A 50 21.79 -0.57 0.52
C LEU A 50 22.65 -1.83 0.74
N PRO A 51 22.09 -2.94 1.26
CA PRO A 51 22.85 -4.19 1.38
C PRO A 51 23.30 -4.72 0.02
N ALA A 52 24.51 -5.29 -0.06
CA ALA A 52 25.11 -5.75 -1.33
C ALA A 52 24.28 -6.81 -2.07
N HIS A 53 23.52 -7.62 -1.31
CA HIS A 53 22.63 -8.66 -1.84
C HIS A 53 21.24 -8.13 -2.25
N GLN A 54 20.96 -6.83 -2.08
CA GLN A 54 19.68 -6.22 -2.45
C GLN A 54 19.84 -5.25 -3.61
N ARG A 55 18.74 -4.98 -4.29
CA ARG A 55 18.59 -3.92 -5.28
C ARG A 55 17.44 -3.02 -4.88
N GLU A 56 17.39 -1.83 -5.47
CA GLU A 56 16.44 -0.80 -5.08
C GLU A 56 15.79 -0.15 -6.30
N LEU A 57 14.46 -0.03 -6.27
CA LEU A 57 13.73 0.91 -7.12
C LEU A 57 13.54 2.20 -6.34
N SER A 58 13.91 3.34 -6.92
CA SER A 58 13.74 4.64 -6.26
C SER A 58 13.08 5.66 -7.18
N GLY A 59 12.48 6.70 -6.59
CA GLY A 59 11.85 7.77 -7.33
C GLY A 59 11.01 8.66 -6.44
N THR A 60 10.11 9.41 -7.06
CA THR A 60 9.19 10.31 -6.35
C THR A 60 7.76 10.12 -6.83
N LEU A 61 6.81 10.13 -5.91
CA LEU A 61 5.38 10.02 -6.17
C LEU A 61 4.73 11.41 -6.07
N GLN A 62 3.79 11.67 -6.97
CA GLN A 62 3.04 12.93 -7.03
C GLN A 62 1.54 12.72 -7.03
N GLY A 63 0.83 13.78 -6.65
CA GLY A 63 -0.63 13.78 -6.62
C GLY A 63 -1.25 13.04 -5.44
N VAL A 64 -0.44 12.66 -4.44
CA VAL A 64 -0.91 11.97 -3.25
C VAL A 64 -1.34 13.00 -2.19
N PRO A 65 -2.63 13.07 -1.82
CA PRO A 65 -3.11 14.04 -0.84
C PRO A 65 -2.63 13.72 0.58
N THR A 66 -2.65 14.72 1.46
CA THR A 66 -2.27 14.54 2.87
C THR A 66 -3.12 13.48 3.56
N GLY A 67 -2.47 12.58 4.29
CA GLY A 67 -3.13 11.54 5.07
C GLY A 67 -3.58 10.32 4.23
N ALA A 68 -3.36 10.31 2.92
CA ALA A 68 -3.59 9.11 2.13
C ALA A 68 -2.51 8.06 2.41
N GLU A 69 -2.93 6.81 2.62
CA GLU A 69 -2.07 5.66 2.79
C GLU A 69 -1.65 5.14 1.41
N VAL A 70 -0.37 5.25 1.10
CA VAL A 70 0.21 4.77 -0.16
C VAL A 70 0.83 3.40 0.08
N GLU A 71 0.51 2.46 -0.79
CA GLU A 71 1.18 1.17 -0.86
C GLU A 71 1.78 0.99 -2.25
N LEU A 72 3.07 0.68 -2.30
CA LEU A 72 3.78 0.27 -3.50
C LEU A 72 4.09 -1.23 -3.41
N ALA A 73 3.96 -1.93 -4.54
CA ALA A 73 4.25 -3.34 -4.64
C ALA A 73 4.97 -3.65 -5.97
N LEU A 74 6.08 -4.36 -5.87
CA LEU A 74 6.74 -4.99 -7.02
C LEU A 74 6.18 -6.40 -7.18
N LEU A 75 5.50 -6.64 -8.29
CA LEU A 75 4.67 -7.82 -8.51
C LEU A 75 5.06 -8.54 -9.80
N VAL A 76 5.01 -9.87 -9.77
CA VAL A 76 4.99 -10.70 -10.97
C VAL A 76 3.55 -10.77 -11.46
N ILE A 77 3.31 -10.48 -12.74
CA ILE A 77 1.99 -10.36 -13.36
C ILE A 77 1.85 -11.40 -14.48
N ASP A 78 0.73 -12.12 -14.51
CA ASP A 78 0.42 -13.06 -15.61
C ASP A 78 -0.12 -12.35 -16.87
N GLU A 79 -0.42 -13.11 -17.91
CA GLU A 79 -0.97 -12.58 -19.18
C GLU A 79 -2.37 -11.96 -19.04
N LYS A 80 -3.07 -12.22 -17.93
CA LYS A 80 -4.41 -11.69 -17.65
C LYS A 80 -4.38 -10.49 -16.68
N ASP A 81 -3.22 -9.86 -16.55
CA ASP A 81 -2.96 -8.73 -15.64
C ASP A 81 -3.15 -9.03 -14.14
N ARG A 82 -3.14 -10.30 -13.75
CA ARG A 82 -3.33 -10.74 -12.36
C ARG A 82 -1.99 -10.89 -11.63
N PRO A 83 -1.85 -10.34 -10.41
CA PRO A 83 -0.68 -10.59 -9.58
C PRO A 83 -0.52 -12.07 -9.23
N GLN A 84 0.66 -12.62 -9.47
CA GLN A 84 1.03 -14.01 -9.14
C GLN A 84 1.91 -14.09 -7.91
N GLN A 85 2.82 -13.12 -7.74
CA GLN A 85 3.81 -13.13 -6.67
C GLN A 85 4.19 -11.69 -6.28
N LEU A 86 4.40 -11.48 -4.97
CA LEU A 86 4.97 -10.25 -4.42
C LEU A 86 6.48 -10.40 -4.25
N LEU A 87 7.25 -9.50 -4.86
CA LEU A 87 8.71 -9.46 -4.75
C LEU A 87 9.17 -8.48 -3.65
N ALA A 88 8.49 -7.35 -3.51
CA ALA A 88 8.74 -6.36 -2.47
C ALA A 88 7.52 -5.44 -2.29
N SER A 89 7.36 -4.86 -1.10
CA SER A 89 6.38 -3.81 -0.84
C SER A 89 6.93 -2.70 0.05
N SER A 90 6.32 -1.52 -0.03
CA SER A 90 6.55 -0.42 0.89
C SER A 90 5.26 0.35 1.13
N SER A 91 5.16 1.00 2.29
CA SER A 91 4.02 1.83 2.64
C SER A 91 4.48 3.21 3.06
N LEU A 92 3.83 4.24 2.51
CA LEU A 92 4.11 5.64 2.78
C LEU A 92 2.80 6.34 3.16
N ILE A 93 2.89 7.54 3.72
CA ILE A 93 1.71 8.39 3.95
C ILE A 93 1.90 9.68 3.16
N GLY A 94 0.87 10.05 2.40
CA GLY A 94 0.80 11.29 1.67
C GLY A 94 0.88 12.49 2.60
N ASN A 95 1.59 13.52 2.15
CA ASN A 95 1.76 14.80 2.84
C ASN A 95 1.42 15.99 1.92
N ASN A 96 0.76 15.73 0.78
CA ASN A 96 0.48 16.69 -0.28
C ASN A 96 1.74 17.38 -0.84
N GLN A 97 2.89 16.71 -0.76
CA GLN A 97 4.15 17.10 -1.39
C GLN A 97 4.64 15.98 -2.31
N ILE A 98 5.75 16.23 -3.01
CA ILE A 98 6.49 15.21 -3.74
C ILE A 98 7.02 14.19 -2.71
N LEU A 99 6.60 12.94 -2.85
CA LEU A 99 6.86 11.89 -1.88
C LEU A 99 7.96 10.94 -2.40
N PRO A 100 9.20 11.03 -1.91
CA PRO A 100 10.25 10.09 -2.31
C PRO A 100 9.90 8.68 -1.84
N PHE A 101 10.30 7.68 -2.62
CA PHE A 101 10.19 6.27 -2.24
C PHE A 101 11.46 5.50 -2.57
N HIS A 102 11.72 4.48 -1.77
CA HIS A 102 12.75 3.48 -1.97
C HIS A 102 12.12 2.11 -1.73
N LEU A 103 12.22 1.23 -2.72
CA LEU A 103 11.67 -0.12 -2.66
C LEU A 103 12.81 -1.11 -2.90
N ARG A 104 13.30 -1.69 -1.81
CA ARG A 104 14.36 -2.70 -1.85
C ARG A 104 13.80 -4.08 -2.12
N PHE A 105 14.49 -4.86 -2.93
CA PHE A 105 14.10 -6.21 -3.32
C PHE A 105 15.32 -7.14 -3.45
N ASN A 106 15.09 -8.44 -3.31
CA ASN A 106 16.10 -9.46 -3.59
C ASN A 106 16.16 -9.71 -5.12
N PRO A 107 17.27 -9.41 -5.82
CA PRO A 107 17.39 -9.66 -7.25
C PRO A 107 17.34 -11.14 -7.61
N GLU A 108 17.70 -12.07 -6.71
CA GLU A 108 17.66 -13.51 -6.97
C GLU A 108 16.23 -14.05 -7.05
N ALA A 109 15.27 -13.37 -6.43
CA ALA A 109 13.85 -13.72 -6.51
C ALA A 109 13.18 -13.21 -7.80
N PHE A 110 13.90 -12.45 -8.63
CA PHE A 110 13.35 -11.86 -9.84
C PHE A 110 13.26 -12.91 -10.96
N PRO A 111 12.06 -13.25 -11.44
CA PRO A 111 11.88 -14.32 -12.41
C PRO A 111 12.42 -13.94 -13.80
N ALA A 112 13.11 -14.89 -14.45
CA ALA A 112 13.48 -14.74 -15.85
C ALA A 112 12.26 -14.91 -16.76
N GLY A 113 12.06 -13.98 -17.70
CA GLY A 113 11.02 -14.08 -18.73
C GLY A 113 9.59 -13.82 -18.26
N ALA A 114 9.36 -13.52 -16.98
CA ALA A 114 8.04 -13.10 -16.50
C ALA A 114 7.88 -11.58 -16.53
N ARG A 115 6.64 -11.12 -16.64
CA ARG A 115 6.33 -9.68 -16.57
C ARG A 115 6.34 -9.24 -15.11
N VAL A 116 7.25 -8.34 -14.77
CA VAL A 116 7.33 -7.72 -13.44
C VAL A 116 6.89 -6.27 -13.55
N GLU A 117 6.01 -5.83 -12.65
CA GLU A 117 5.48 -4.48 -12.62
C GLU A 117 5.58 -3.88 -11.21
N LEU A 118 5.97 -2.62 -11.13
CA LEU A 118 5.70 -1.78 -9.96
C LEU A 118 4.27 -1.25 -10.08
N ARG A 119 3.45 -1.58 -9.08
CA ARG A 119 2.09 -1.06 -8.92
C ARG A 119 2.00 -0.25 -7.63
N GLY A 120 1.07 0.69 -7.61
CA GLY A 120 0.84 1.55 -6.46
C GLY A 120 -0.63 1.86 -6.28
N ARG A 121 -1.06 1.94 -5.03
CA ARG A 121 -2.41 2.38 -4.65
C ARG A 121 -2.34 3.39 -3.53
N ALA A 122 -3.26 4.35 -3.52
CA ALA A 122 -3.45 5.26 -2.40
C ALA A 122 -4.89 5.19 -1.90
N SER A 123 -5.04 4.99 -0.61
CA SER A 123 -6.33 4.89 0.06
C SER A 123 -6.49 6.02 1.07
N GLN A 124 -7.72 6.48 1.28
CA GLN A 124 -8.05 7.44 2.33
C GLN A 124 -9.30 6.94 3.05
N SER A 125 -9.23 6.81 4.38
CA SER A 125 -10.33 6.28 5.20
C SER A 125 -10.85 4.93 4.70
N GLY A 126 -9.94 4.05 4.26
CA GLY A 126 -10.27 2.72 3.72
C GLY A 126 -10.79 2.70 2.27
N GLN A 127 -10.99 3.86 1.64
CA GLN A 127 -11.43 3.95 0.25
C GLN A 127 -10.23 4.15 -0.68
N LEU A 128 -10.14 3.34 -1.74
CA LEU A 128 -9.17 3.55 -2.81
C LEU A 128 -9.50 4.84 -3.58
N ILE A 129 -8.57 5.80 -3.58
CA ILE A 129 -8.78 7.10 -4.23
C ILE A 129 -7.87 7.31 -5.44
N LEU A 130 -6.70 6.68 -5.46
CA LEU A 130 -5.72 6.82 -6.53
C LEU A 130 -5.03 5.49 -6.84
N HIS A 131 -4.55 5.36 -8.07
CA HIS A 131 -3.63 4.30 -8.46
C HIS A 131 -2.45 4.87 -9.27
N LEU A 132 -1.34 4.15 -9.23
CA LEU A 132 -0.18 4.40 -10.06
C LEU A 132 -0.33 3.58 -11.37
N PRO A 133 -0.23 4.20 -12.56
CA PRO A 133 -0.14 3.45 -13.81
C PRO A 133 1.02 2.44 -13.74
N SER A 134 0.77 1.20 -14.15
CA SER A 134 1.76 0.12 -14.09
C SER A 134 3.10 0.52 -14.71
N GLN A 135 4.19 0.32 -13.98
CA GLN A 135 5.55 0.52 -14.48
C GLN A 135 6.23 -0.83 -14.66
N THR A 136 6.54 -1.21 -15.89
CA THR A 136 7.23 -2.47 -16.17
C THR A 136 8.70 -2.39 -15.75
N ILE A 137 9.16 -3.41 -15.03
CA ILE A 137 10.53 -3.54 -14.57
C ILE A 137 11.15 -4.72 -15.31
N THR A 138 12.16 -4.47 -16.14
CA THR A 138 12.74 -5.49 -17.03
C THR A 138 14.02 -6.11 -16.49
N GLN A 139 14.68 -5.46 -15.52
CA GLN A 139 15.97 -5.89 -15.00
C GLN A 139 15.97 -5.94 -13.47
N PRO A 140 16.58 -6.95 -12.85
CA PRO A 140 16.74 -7.04 -11.40
C PRO A 140 17.93 -6.20 -10.90
N THR A 141 17.96 -4.92 -11.26
CA THR A 141 19.06 -3.99 -10.92
C THR A 141 18.54 -2.79 -10.14
N THR A 142 19.44 -2.07 -9.48
CA THR A 142 19.08 -0.80 -8.86
C THR A 142 18.76 0.20 -9.97
N GLN A 143 17.61 0.86 -9.87
CA GLN A 143 17.13 1.78 -10.90
C GLN A 143 16.33 2.94 -10.28
N ALA A 144 16.58 4.14 -10.81
CA ALA A 144 15.78 5.32 -10.53
C ALA A 144 14.67 5.43 -11.57
N LEU A 145 13.42 5.38 -11.13
CA LEU A 145 12.22 5.52 -11.96
C LEU A 145 11.83 6.99 -12.18
N GLY A 146 12.49 7.91 -11.50
CA GLY A 146 12.19 9.34 -11.58
C GLY A 146 10.84 9.69 -10.98
N GLN A 147 10.11 10.55 -11.67
CA GLN A 147 8.88 11.15 -11.18
C GLN A 147 7.66 10.39 -11.69
N LEU A 148 6.90 9.81 -10.75
CA LEU A 148 5.73 8.99 -11.01
C LEU A 148 4.46 9.70 -10.55
N GLN A 149 3.42 9.68 -11.38
CA GLN A 149 2.16 10.37 -11.13
C GLN A 149 1.08 9.38 -10.74
N PHE A 150 0.50 9.55 -9.54
CA PHE A 150 -0.76 8.90 -9.23
C PHE A 150 -1.90 9.57 -9.97
N VAL A 151 -2.85 8.77 -10.44
CA VAL A 151 -4.07 9.23 -11.11
C VAL A 151 -5.29 8.67 -10.40
N LYS A 152 -6.45 9.27 -10.62
CA LYS A 152 -7.71 8.86 -10.00
C LYS A 152 -7.97 7.37 -10.23
N ALA A 153 -8.36 6.67 -9.17
CA ALA A 153 -8.80 5.29 -9.28
C ALA A 153 -10.12 5.23 -10.10
N PRO A 154 -10.31 4.18 -10.91
CA PRO A 154 -11.52 3.99 -11.71
C PRO A 154 -12.79 3.82 -10.86
#